data_AF-A0A519T540-F1
#
_entry.id   AF-A0A519T540-F1
#
_cell.length_a   1.000
_cell.length_b   1.000
_cell.length_c   1.000
_cell.angle_alpha   90.00
_cell.angle_beta   90.00
_cell.angle_gamma   90.00
#
_symmetry.space_group_name_H-M   'P 1'
#
loop_
_entity.id
_entity.type
_entity.pdbx_description
1 polymer ?
#
loop_
_entity_poly.entity_id
_entity_poly.type
_entity_poly.pdbx_seq_one_letter_code
_entity_poly.pdbx_strand_id
1 'polypeptide(L)' 'MSRFHKLKIKHIARETPDCVRVTLDVPAELREAFRFTQGQYLTFRRVHNGEELRRSYSICSSPLDGEWQVAIK' A
#
# COMPACT_ATOMS: atom_id res chain seq x y z
N MET A 1 16.85 -7.87 -1.30
CA MET A 1 16.77 -6.39 -1.27
C MET A 1 15.35 -5.99 -1.61
N SER A 2 14.68 -5.20 -0.77
CA SER A 2 13.33 -4.70 -1.07
C SER A 2 13.41 -3.64 -2.17
N ARG A 3 12.78 -3.91 -3.32
CA ARG A 3 12.69 -2.97 -4.44
C ARG A 3 11.48 -2.08 -4.24
N PHE A 4 11.67 -0.76 -4.33
CA PHE A 4 10.55 0.18 -4.31
C PHE A 4 10.00 0.38 -5.72
N HIS A 5 8.67 0.32 -5.84
CA HIS A 5 7.94 0.61 -7.08
C HIS A 5 7.10 1.87 -6.87
N LYS A 6 7.08 2.76 -7.87
CA LYS A 6 6.14 3.89 -7.88
C LYS A 6 4.79 3.36 -8.33
N LEU A 7 3.79 3.45 -7.46
CA LEU A 7 2.41 3.10 -7.77
C LEU A 7 1.51 4.33 -7.68
N LYS A 8 0.40 4.31 -8.41
CA LYS A 8 -0.66 5.29 -8.26
C LYS A 8 -1.63 4.84 -7.17
N ILE A 9 -2.28 5.80 -6.54
CA ILE A 9 -3.42 5.51 -5.67
C ILE A 9 -4.64 5.40 -6.59
N LYS A 10 -5.29 4.22 -6.59
CA LYS A 10 -6.52 3.97 -7.35
C LYS A 10 -7.71 4.67 -6.70
N HIS A 11 -7.79 4.57 -5.37
CA HIS A 11 -8.91 5.10 -4.60
C HIS A 11 -8.50 5.41 -3.15
N ILE A 12 -9.12 6.42 -2.56
CA ILE A 12 -9.02 6.75 -1.13
C ILE A 12 -10.44 6.83 -0.59
N ALA A 13 -10.76 5.97 0.37
CA ALA A 13 -12.02 5.99 1.10
C ALA A 13 -11.77 6.43 2.53
N ARG A 14 -12.61 7.31 3.08
CA ARG A 14 -12.55 7.68 4.49
C ARG A 14 -13.41 6.71 5.28
N GLU A 15 -12.79 5.95 6.18
CA GLU A 15 -13.47 4.94 7.00
C GLU A 15 -13.95 5.56 8.33
N THR A 16 -13.13 6.42 8.94
CA THR A 16 -13.45 7.15 10.18
C THR A 16 -12.91 8.60 10.10
N PRO A 17 -13.22 9.49 11.06
CA PRO A 17 -12.65 10.85 11.07
C PRO A 17 -11.11 10.88 11.06
N ASP A 18 -10.48 9.84 11.60
CA ASP A 18 -9.05 9.67 11.78
C ASP A 18 -8.46 8.52 10.94
N CYS A 19 -9.24 7.85 10.08
CA CYS A 19 -8.73 6.71 9.29
C CYS A 19 -9.17 6.77 7.83
N VAL A 20 -8.22 6.47 6.94
CA VAL A 20 -8.46 6.31 5.49
C VAL A 20 -8.01 4.94 5.02
N ARG A 21 -8.80 4.33 4.15
CA ARG A 21 -8.40 3.16 3.37
C ARG A 21 -7.91 3.61 2.01
N VAL A 22 -6.69 3.19 1.66
CA VAL A 22 -6.04 3.52 0.41
C VAL A 22 -5.94 2.26 -0.44
N THR A 23 -6.48 2.31 -1.66
CA THR A 23 -6.35 1.25 -2.66
C THR A 23 -5.25 1.62 -3.64
N LEU A 24 -4.27 0.73 -3.82
CA LEU A 24 -3.19 0.93 -4.78
C LEU A 24 -3.60 0.43 -6.16
N ASP A 25 -3.19 1.19 -7.17
CA ASP A 25 -3.24 0.76 -8.57
C ASP A 25 -1.97 -0.03 -8.86
N VAL A 26 -2.05 -1.36 -8.79
CA VAL A 26 -0.94 -2.28 -9.11
C VAL A 26 -1.11 -2.75 -10.55
N PRO A 27 -0.26 -2.28 -11.49
CA PRO A 27 -0.29 -2.71 -12.88
C PRO A 27 -0.06 -4.22 -13.01
N ALA A 28 -0.55 -4.80 -14.11
CA ALA A 28 -0.49 -6.25 -14.34
C ALA A 28 0.95 -6.80 -14.25
N GLU A 29 1.92 -6.06 -14.78
CA GLU A 29 3.34 -6.39 -14.77
C GLU A 29 3.98 -6.40 -13.38
N LEU A 30 3.34 -5.76 -12.38
CA LEU A 30 3.83 -5.73 -11.00
C LEU A 30 3.06 -6.68 -10.07
N ARG A 31 1.96 -7.30 -10.50
CA ARG A 31 1.14 -8.17 -9.64
C ARG A 31 1.93 -9.29 -9.00
N GLU A 32 2.84 -9.92 -9.76
CA GLU A 32 3.73 -10.98 -9.28
C GLU A 32 4.63 -10.52 -8.13
N ALA A 33 5.15 -9.30 -8.21
CA ALA A 33 6.02 -8.71 -7.20
C ALA A 33 5.25 -8.23 -5.96
N PHE A 34 3.96 -7.95 -6.11
CA PHE A 34 3.07 -7.51 -5.04
C PHE A 34 2.21 -8.63 -4.46
N ARG A 35 2.39 -9.88 -4.89
CA ARG A 35 1.76 -11.02 -4.20
C ARG A 35 2.17 -11.04 -2.74
N PHE A 36 1.18 -11.22 -1.88
CA PHE A 36 1.36 -11.22 -0.44
C PHE A 36 0.61 -12.39 0.19
N THR A 37 1.02 -12.76 1.39
CA THR A 37 0.27 -13.66 2.26
C THR A 37 -0.42 -12.86 3.37
N GLN A 38 -1.50 -13.43 3.90
CA GLN A 38 -2.26 -12.85 5.02
C GLN A 38 -1.34 -12.49 6.20
N GLY A 39 -1.52 -11.29 6.74
CA GLY A 39 -0.68 -10.73 7.82
C GLY A 39 0.55 -9.93 7.35
N GLN A 40 0.81 -9.85 6.04
CA GLN A 40 1.89 -9.00 5.51
C GLN A 40 1.51 -7.51 5.43
N TYR A 41 2.54 -6.69 5.20
CA TYR A 41 2.44 -5.23 5.13
C TYR A 41 3.19 -4.69 3.91
N LEU A 42 2.86 -3.47 3.50
CA LEU A 42 3.59 -2.71 2.48
C LEU A 42 4.37 -1.58 3.14
N THR A 43 5.61 -1.39 2.68
CA THR A 43 6.44 -0.24 3.10
C THR A 43 6.35 0.87 2.07
N PHE A 44 5.86 2.02 2.51
CA PHE A 44 5.80 3.25 1.75
C PHE A 44 7.01 4.10 2.05
N ARG A 45 7.52 4.74 1.00
CA ARG A 45 8.67 5.64 1.08
C ARG A 45 8.33 6.98 0.47
N ARG A 46 8.63 8.05 1.19
CA ARG A 46 8.40 9.42 0.74
C ARG A 46 9.53 10.31 1.24
N VAL A 47 9.99 11.23 0.39
CA VAL A 47 10.87 12.32 0.82
C VAL A 47 10.00 13.45 1.35
N HIS A 48 10.26 13.89 2.58
CA HIS A 48 9.56 15.00 3.23
C HIS A 48 10.61 15.88 3.93
N ASN A 49 10.61 17.18 3.64
CA ASN A 49 11.59 18.14 4.16
C ASN A 49 13.06 17.74 3.95
N GLY A 50 13.37 17.08 2.83
CA GLY A 50 14.72 16.59 2.53
C GLY A 50 15.10 15.27 3.20
N GLU A 51 14.24 14.73 4.07
CA GLU A 51 14.46 13.45 4.76
C GLU A 51 13.62 12.32 4.14
N GLU A 52 14.19 11.12 4.10
CA GLU A 52 13.48 9.94 3.62
C GLU A 52 12.65 9.31 4.75
N LEU A 53 11.33 9.42 4.66
CA LEU A 53 10.40 8.77 5.56
C LEU A 53 9.99 7.41 5.00
N ARG A 54 10.06 6.39 5.85
CA ARG A 54 9.54 5.05 5.58
C ARG A 54 8.50 4.67 6.62
N ARG A 55 7.35 4.18 6.16
CA ARG A 55 6.26 3.70 7.02
C ARG A 55 5.70 2.41 6.46
N SER A 56 5.40 1.47 7.35
CA SER A 56 4.79 0.19 6.98
C SER A 56 3.33 0.19 7.40
N TYR A 57 2.46 -0.24 6.50
CA TYR A 57 1.03 -0.40 6.77
C TYR A 57 0.60 -1.82 6.41
N SER A 58 -0.12 -2.47 7.32
CA SER A 58 -0.67 -3.81 7.11
C SER A 58 -1.67 -3.81 5.97
N ILE A 59 -1.62 -4.85 5.14
CA ILE A 59 -2.59 -5.03 4.07
C ILE A 59 -3.91 -5.48 4.69
N CYS A 60 -5.00 -4.78 4.35
CA CYS A 60 -6.34 -5.05 4.87
C CYS A 60 -7.30 -5.70 3.86
N SER A 61 -6.81 -6.03 2.66
CA SER A 61 -7.52 -6.81 1.64
C SER A 61 -7.07 -8.28 1.63
N SER A 62 -7.89 -9.17 1.05
CA SER A 62 -7.50 -10.57 0.84
C SER A 62 -6.51 -10.69 -0.32
N PRO A 63 -5.52 -11.60 -0.26
CA PRO A 63 -4.67 -11.95 -1.40
C PRO A 63 -5.46 -12.42 -2.64
N LEU A 64 -6.71 -12.85 -2.45
CA LEU A 64 -7.58 -13.36 -3.52
C LEU A 64 -8.44 -12.27 -4.17
N ASP A 65 -8.54 -11.07 -3.57
CA ASP A 65 -9.41 -10.01 -4.08
C ASP A 65 -8.82 -9.31 -5.31
N GLY A 66 -7.52 -9.49 -5.57
CA GLY A 66 -6.80 -8.74 -6.60
C GLY A 66 -6.71 -7.24 -6.30
N GLU A 67 -6.90 -6.86 -5.04
CA GLU A 67 -6.79 -5.49 -4.55
C GLU A 67 -5.70 -5.39 -3.47
N TRP A 68 -4.98 -4.27 -3.48
CA TRP A 68 -3.95 -3.95 -2.48
C TRP A 68 -4.41 -2.75 -1.69
N GLN A 69 -4.98 -3.03 -0.52
CA GLN A 69 -5.54 -2.00 0.35
C GLN A 69 -4.77 -1.91 1.66
N VAL A 70 -4.54 -0.69 2.13
CA VAL A 70 -3.98 -0.42 3.45
C VAL A 70 -4.85 0.59 4.17
N ALA A 71 -4.97 0.43 5.49
CA ALA A 71 -5.62 1.42 6.35
C ALA A 71 -4.55 2.28 7.04
N ILE A 72 -4.77 3.60 7.04
CA ILE A 72 -3.86 4.57 7.64
C ILE A 72 -4.66 5.40 8.64
N LYS A 73 -4.18 5.43 9.87
CA LYS A 73 -4.66 6.28 10.96
C LYS A 73 -3.72 7.47 11.16
#